data_AF-A0A925XMB4-F1
#
_entry.id   AF-A0A925XMB4-F1
#
_cell.length_a   1.000
_cell.length_b   1.000
_cell.length_c   1.000
_cell.angle_alpha   90.00
_cell.angle_beta   90.00
_cell.angle_gamma   90.00
#
_symmetry.space_group_name_H-M   'P 1'
#
loop_
_entity.id
_entity.type
_entity.pdbx_description
1 polymer ?
#
loop_
_entity_poly.entity_id
_entity_poly.type
_entity_poly.pdbx_seq_one_letter_code
_entity_poly.pdbx_strand_id
1 'polypeptide(L)'
;MKRRMSASKTCGRLRCPTQKRLQPNRRGGMLVLTAIVLVFLVSIVAFAVDLGYIATTKTELQSAADGAALAAAIELVDGLGINPINAQSQMQTVSKAAAVAVAQKNGNGNLSSTYLDSTSHMRFGQAIWNSSQNRWDKTWGATPANIVEVVTHRDAGASGQGDKSLDLFFAPIMGKTTSNLSTNAVAGVLPGVGFSIAPGKATKFGALPIACDETSWNALLAGTGSDSYSYNPNNGVVSSGGDGVKELNIYPDPNANLPSGNRGTVDLGNSNNSTNDLKRQILEGLNESDLSYFPNNTIRTDTGPVILNGDTGISAGIKANLDAIKGELRLMPIFTIVGSQQQATSGNMSGKKASGNNVYYRVIKFVGVRIVFAELTGNNKRVIIQPAAFSHSAVIAGKDPIATDSYFTKPHLIE
;
A
#
# COMPACT_ATOMS: atom_id res chain seq x y z
N MET A 1 7.28 33.12 131.82
CA MET A 1 7.33 31.77 132.43
C MET A 1 8.28 30.91 131.59
N LYS A 2 9.40 30.46 132.18
CA LYS A 2 10.48 29.68 131.53
C LYS A 2 10.07 28.21 131.30
N ARG A 3 10.49 27.59 130.20
CA ARG A 3 10.82 26.14 130.03
C ARG A 3 11.54 25.97 128.67
N ARG A 4 12.86 25.70 128.64
CA ARG A 4 13.63 24.43 128.73
C ARG A 4 13.99 23.81 127.36
N MET A 5 15.30 23.84 127.07
CA MET A 5 16.20 22.83 126.44
C MET A 5 15.71 21.92 125.28
N SER A 6 16.48 21.83 124.18
CA SER A 6 17.46 20.73 123.92
C SER A 6 17.81 20.52 122.42
N ALA A 7 19.13 20.53 122.14
CA ALA A 7 19.96 19.74 121.21
C ALA A 7 19.55 19.34 119.76
N SER A 8 20.55 19.48 118.85
CA SER A 8 21.14 18.40 118.01
C SER A 8 21.06 18.50 116.48
N LYS A 9 22.26 18.71 115.89
CA LYS A 9 22.90 18.06 114.72
C LYS A 9 22.41 18.23 113.27
N THR A 10 23.42 18.55 112.44
CA THR A 10 23.76 18.05 111.07
C THR A 10 22.83 18.32 109.90
N CYS A 11 23.38 18.89 108.82
CA CYS A 11 23.98 18.11 107.71
C CYS A 11 24.14 19.01 106.48
N GLY A 12 25.34 19.02 105.88
CA GLY A 12 25.61 19.74 104.65
C GLY A 12 24.81 19.19 103.48
N ARG A 13 24.41 20.09 102.55
CA ARG A 13 23.86 19.72 101.25
C ARG A 13 24.63 20.46 100.16
N LEU A 14 25.63 19.77 99.61
CA LEU A 14 26.32 20.12 98.37
C LEU A 14 25.27 20.24 97.26
N ARG A 15 25.15 21.42 96.64
CA ARG A 15 24.43 21.58 95.37
C ARG A 15 25.39 21.23 94.23
N CYS A 16 25.06 20.13 93.55
CA CYS A 16 25.72 19.64 92.35
C CYS A 16 25.55 20.64 91.19
N PRO A 17 26.60 20.96 90.41
CA PRO A 17 26.44 21.75 89.20
C PRO A 17 25.76 20.89 88.12
N THR A 18 24.62 21.36 87.63
CA THR A 18 23.95 20.79 86.45
C THR A 18 24.89 20.88 85.24
N GLN A 19 25.51 19.75 84.87
CA GLN A 19 26.25 19.62 83.61
C GLN A 19 25.28 19.81 82.43
N LYS A 20 25.41 20.95 81.72
CA LYS A 20 24.87 21.08 80.37
C LYS A 20 25.60 20.07 79.49
N ARG A 21 24.94 18.96 79.14
CA ARG A 21 25.40 18.06 78.08
C ARG A 21 25.40 18.85 76.76
N LEU A 22 26.59 19.25 76.30
CA LEU A 22 26.79 19.70 74.94
C LEU A 22 26.50 18.51 74.03
N GLN A 23 25.35 18.53 73.34
CA GLN A 23 25.06 17.55 72.31
C GLN A 23 26.11 17.69 71.20
N PRO A 24 26.79 16.61 70.78
CA PRO A 24 27.77 16.68 69.71
C PRO A 24 27.05 17.05 68.41
N ASN A 25 27.48 18.16 67.81
CA ASN A 25 26.92 18.73 66.60
C ASN A 25 27.27 17.85 65.38
N ARG A 26 26.51 16.77 65.17
CA ARG A 26 26.62 15.89 63.98
C ARG A 26 25.67 16.38 62.88
N ARG A 27 25.98 17.46 62.15
CA ARG A 27 25.04 18.03 61.15
C ARG A 27 25.64 18.61 59.86
N GLY A 28 26.69 18.01 59.30
CA GLY A 28 27.27 18.46 58.01
C GLY A 28 27.29 17.41 56.90
N GLY A 29 27.72 16.18 57.20
CA GLY A 29 27.99 15.16 56.17
C GLY A 29 26.78 14.70 55.37
N MET A 30 25.60 14.60 56.02
CA MET A 30 24.35 14.25 55.33
C MET A 30 23.97 15.29 54.27
N LEU A 31 24.20 16.59 54.53
CA LEU A 31 23.87 17.65 53.59
C LEU A 31 24.72 17.56 52.32
N VAL A 32 26.02 17.27 52.46
CA VAL A 32 26.93 17.07 51.33
C VAL A 32 26.55 15.82 50.53
N LEU A 33 26.28 14.71 51.20
CA LEU A 33 25.87 13.46 50.53
C LEU A 33 24.54 13.65 49.79
N THR A 34 23.54 14.28 50.42
CA THR A 34 22.26 14.57 49.79
C THR A 34 22.42 15.49 48.58
N ALA A 35 23.27 16.52 48.66
CA ALA A 35 23.54 17.41 47.53
C ALA A 35 24.14 16.64 46.33
N ILE A 36 25.11 15.76 46.57
CA ILE A 36 25.73 14.94 45.51
C ILE A 36 24.72 13.98 44.89
N VAL A 37 23.94 13.27 45.71
CA VAL A 37 22.91 12.34 45.22
C VAL A 37 21.83 13.07 44.43
N LEU A 38 21.41 14.26 44.88
CA LEU A 38 20.40 15.06 44.19
C LEU A 38 20.90 15.51 42.81
N VAL A 39 22.15 15.97 42.70
CA VAL A 39 22.77 16.30 41.41
C VAL A 39 22.77 15.07 40.49
N PHE A 40 23.18 13.91 41.01
CA PHE A 40 23.20 12.67 40.23
C PHE A 40 21.80 12.24 39.74
N LEU A 41 20.79 12.33 40.61
CA LEU A 41 19.40 12.04 40.23
C LEU A 41 18.88 13.00 39.15
N VAL A 42 19.16 14.30 39.27
CA VAL A 42 18.80 15.29 38.26
C VAL A 42 19.49 14.99 36.92
N SER A 43 20.77 14.58 36.94
CA SER A 43 21.49 14.17 35.73
C SER A 43 20.86 12.97 35.03
N ILE A 44 20.40 11.96 35.78
CA ILE A 44 19.70 10.80 35.20
C ILE A 44 18.38 11.23 34.57
N VAL A 45 17.60 12.09 35.23
CA VAL A 45 16.32 12.60 34.70
C VAL A 45 16.55 13.42 33.43
N ALA A 46 17.52 14.33 33.44
CA ALA A 46 17.93 15.11 32.29
C ALA A 46 18.29 14.22 31.09
N PHE A 47 19.10 13.20 31.33
CA PHE A 47 19.48 12.22 30.31
C PHE A 47 18.27 11.44 29.77
N ALA A 48 17.36 11.02 30.65
CA ALA A 48 16.15 10.31 30.27
C ALA A 48 15.21 11.17 29.40
N VAL A 49 15.07 12.47 29.71
CA VAL A 49 14.25 13.41 28.93
C VAL A 49 14.83 13.62 27.54
N ASP A 50 16.14 13.87 27.42
CA ASP A 50 16.77 14.05 26.10
C ASP A 50 16.67 12.77 25.25
N LEU A 51 16.91 11.60 25.86
CA LEU A 51 16.80 10.32 25.15
C LEU A 51 15.36 10.06 24.69
N GLY A 52 14.38 10.33 25.56
CA GLY A 52 12.96 10.23 25.21
C GLY A 52 12.57 11.18 24.08
N TYR A 53 13.06 12.41 24.10
CA TYR A 53 12.79 13.40 23.05
C TYR A 53 13.39 13.00 21.70
N ILE A 54 14.62 12.50 21.67
CA ILE A 54 15.27 11.93 20.49
C ILE A 54 14.44 10.76 19.94
N ALA A 55 14.02 9.84 20.80
CA ALA A 55 13.24 8.66 20.41
C ALA A 55 11.89 9.05 19.80
N THR A 56 11.14 9.93 20.45
CA THR A 56 9.84 10.43 19.94
C THR A 56 10.02 11.15 18.60
N THR A 57 11.00 12.06 18.50
CA THR A 57 11.27 12.78 17.25
C THR A 57 11.62 11.83 16.11
N LYS A 58 12.39 10.76 16.39
CA LYS A 58 12.72 9.75 15.38
C LYS A 58 11.48 8.99 14.90
N THR A 59 10.54 8.66 15.80
CA THR A 59 9.27 8.01 15.42
C THR A 59 8.38 8.94 14.57
N GLU A 60 8.35 10.22 14.91
CA GLU A 60 7.61 11.23 14.12
C GLU A 60 8.22 11.40 12.72
N LEU A 61 9.56 11.45 12.62
CA LEU A 61 10.25 11.45 11.32
C LEU A 61 9.98 10.19 10.50
N GLN A 62 9.99 9.01 11.13
CA GLN A 62 9.65 7.77 10.44
C GLN A 62 8.20 7.81 9.91
N SER A 63 7.26 8.32 10.71
CA SER A 63 5.86 8.46 10.30
C SER A 63 5.72 9.41 9.09
N ALA A 64 6.50 10.50 9.07
CA ALA A 64 6.58 11.42 7.94
C ALA A 64 7.16 10.74 6.69
N ALA A 65 8.24 9.97 6.84
CA ALA A 65 8.87 9.22 5.76
C ALA A 65 7.93 8.15 5.17
N ASP A 66 7.28 7.36 6.02
CA ASP A 66 6.35 6.30 5.62
C ASP A 66 5.14 6.87 4.86
N GLY A 67 4.54 7.95 5.39
CA GLY A 67 3.43 8.64 4.75
C GLY A 67 3.82 9.26 3.40
N ALA A 68 5.00 9.90 3.34
CA ALA A 68 5.52 10.49 2.11
C ALA A 68 5.84 9.41 1.05
N ALA A 69 6.45 8.29 1.45
CA ALA A 69 6.76 7.18 0.55
C ALA A 69 5.48 6.57 0.00
N LEU A 70 4.48 6.29 0.84
CA LEU A 70 3.18 5.78 0.41
C LEU A 70 2.48 6.73 -0.57
N ALA A 71 2.49 8.03 -0.30
CA ALA A 71 1.89 9.03 -1.18
C ALA A 71 2.58 9.08 -2.55
N ALA A 72 3.91 9.08 -2.58
CA ALA A 72 4.66 9.00 -3.83
C ALA A 72 4.40 7.69 -4.59
N ALA A 73 4.28 6.56 -3.89
CA ALA A 73 4.03 5.27 -4.51
C ALA A 73 2.62 5.15 -5.12
N ILE A 74 1.61 5.87 -4.59
CA ILE A 74 0.26 5.93 -5.19
C ILE A 74 0.33 6.53 -6.60
N GLU A 75 1.08 7.62 -6.75
CA GLU A 75 1.21 8.31 -8.03
C GLU A 75 1.98 7.47 -9.06
N LEU A 76 2.86 6.55 -8.66
CA LEU A 76 3.61 5.73 -9.62
C LEU A 76 2.72 4.79 -10.47
N VAL A 77 1.52 4.45 -10.00
CA VAL A 77 0.64 3.47 -10.67
C VAL A 77 0.24 3.93 -12.09
N ASP A 78 -0.06 5.22 -12.27
CA ASP A 78 -0.49 5.75 -13.57
C ASP A 78 0.66 5.84 -14.58
N GLY A 79 1.90 5.69 -14.11
CA GLY A 79 3.11 5.58 -14.93
C GLY A 79 3.47 4.13 -15.31
N LEU A 80 2.73 3.14 -14.82
CA LEU A 80 2.98 1.71 -15.04
C LEU A 80 1.96 1.10 -16.02
N GLY A 81 2.28 -0.09 -16.57
CA GLY A 81 1.37 -0.86 -17.41
C GLY A 81 1.45 -0.58 -18.92
N ILE A 82 0.52 -1.16 -19.68
CA ILE A 82 0.32 -0.92 -21.11
C ILE A 82 -0.30 0.46 -21.28
N ASN A 83 0.44 1.37 -21.91
CA ASN A 83 0.04 2.76 -22.14
C ASN A 83 -0.14 3.55 -20.83
N PRO A 84 0.98 3.85 -20.15
CA PRO A 84 0.92 4.70 -18.97
C PRO A 84 0.27 6.03 -19.34
N ILE A 85 -0.64 6.51 -18.49
CA ILE A 85 -1.41 7.75 -18.72
C ILE A 85 -0.44 8.94 -18.90
N ASN A 86 0.70 8.87 -18.21
CA ASN A 86 1.75 9.88 -18.26
C ASN A 86 3.12 9.22 -18.40
N ALA A 87 4.08 9.95 -18.93
CA ALA A 87 5.46 9.46 -18.99
C ALA A 87 6.03 9.24 -17.57
N GLN A 88 6.91 8.25 -17.42
CA GLN A 88 7.57 7.94 -16.14
C GLN A 88 8.26 9.16 -15.49
N SER A 89 8.86 10.05 -16.28
CA SER A 89 9.47 11.30 -15.76
C SER A 89 8.44 12.29 -15.20
N GLN A 90 7.25 12.37 -15.80
CA GLN A 90 6.15 13.19 -15.30
C GLN A 90 5.62 12.60 -13.99
N MET A 91 5.43 11.28 -13.93
CA MET A 91 4.94 10.63 -12.71
C MET A 91 5.93 10.70 -11.56
N GLN A 92 7.23 10.66 -11.81
CA GLN A 92 8.23 10.93 -10.77
C GLN A 92 8.11 12.36 -10.22
N THR A 93 7.78 13.34 -11.06
CA THR A 93 7.57 14.74 -10.62
C THR A 93 6.31 14.86 -9.76
N VAL A 94 5.20 14.25 -10.18
CA VAL A 94 3.95 14.21 -9.41
C VAL A 94 4.14 13.46 -8.08
N SER A 95 4.82 12.31 -8.12
CA SER A 95 5.16 11.51 -6.94
C SER A 95 5.98 12.31 -5.92
N LYS A 96 6.98 13.06 -6.39
CA LYS A 96 7.79 13.94 -5.53
C LYS A 96 6.94 15.03 -4.88
N ALA A 97 6.03 15.65 -5.63
CA ALA A 97 5.13 16.67 -5.08
C ALA A 97 4.18 16.09 -4.03
N ALA A 98 3.63 14.90 -4.26
CA ALA A 98 2.77 14.19 -3.31
C ALA A 98 3.50 13.85 -2.00
N ALA A 99 4.74 13.34 -2.09
CA ALA A 99 5.58 13.08 -0.92
C ALA A 99 5.84 14.34 -0.09
N VAL A 100 6.22 15.45 -0.73
CA VAL A 100 6.45 16.74 -0.06
C VAL A 100 5.18 17.22 0.65
N ALA A 101 4.02 17.14 -0.02
CA ALA A 101 2.75 17.56 0.54
C ALA A 101 2.32 16.75 1.78
N VAL A 102 2.66 15.45 1.83
CA VAL A 102 2.39 14.62 3.01
C VAL A 102 3.41 14.85 4.12
N ALA A 103 4.70 14.99 3.80
CA ALA A 103 5.71 15.29 4.81
C ALA A 103 5.46 16.62 5.52
N GLN A 104 5.00 17.64 4.80
CA GLN A 104 4.64 18.95 5.37
C GLN A 104 3.49 18.90 6.39
N LYS A 105 2.67 17.84 6.38
CA LYS A 105 1.58 17.63 7.35
C LYS A 105 2.02 16.88 8.61
N ASN A 106 3.26 16.41 8.66
CA ASN A 106 3.79 15.63 9.77
C ASN A 106 4.86 16.43 10.54
N GLY A 107 4.71 16.53 11.86
CA GLY A 107 5.69 17.18 12.73
C GLY A 107 6.93 16.33 12.98
N ASN A 108 7.95 16.93 13.59
CA ASN A 108 9.19 16.27 14.04
C ASN A 108 9.81 16.98 15.27
N GLY A 109 9.34 16.65 16.46
CA GLY A 109 9.77 17.23 17.71
C GLY A 109 9.26 18.66 17.84
N ASN A 110 10.14 19.64 17.69
CA ASN A 110 9.80 21.06 17.84
C ASN A 110 9.25 21.72 16.56
N LEU A 111 9.14 21.00 15.44
CA LEU A 111 8.58 21.51 14.19
C LEU A 111 7.25 20.84 13.87
N SER A 112 6.30 21.61 13.33
CA SER A 112 4.98 21.12 12.90
C SER A 112 4.97 20.53 11.49
N SER A 113 6.07 20.67 10.74
CA SER A 113 6.21 20.17 9.37
C SER A 113 7.59 19.53 9.15
N THR A 114 7.61 18.51 8.30
CA THR A 114 8.85 17.83 7.88
C THR A 114 9.25 18.31 6.50
N TYR A 115 10.49 18.80 6.41
CA TYR A 115 11.07 19.26 5.15
C TYR A 115 11.52 18.07 4.29
N LEU A 116 11.20 18.13 3.00
CA LEU A 116 11.70 17.22 1.99
C LEU A 116 12.19 18.01 0.78
N ASP A 117 13.44 17.81 0.38
CA ASP A 117 13.94 18.26 -0.91
C ASP A 117 13.49 17.30 -2.00
N SER A 118 12.73 17.82 -2.96
CA SER A 118 12.28 17.05 -4.12
C SER A 118 13.39 16.48 -4.99
N THR A 119 14.62 17.00 -4.87
CA THR A 119 15.76 16.62 -5.71
C THR A 119 16.59 15.51 -5.08
N SER A 120 16.95 15.64 -3.80
CA SER A 120 17.92 14.76 -3.14
C SER A 120 17.33 13.77 -2.15
N HIS A 121 16.17 14.05 -1.56
CA HIS A 121 15.59 13.21 -0.50
C HIS A 121 14.75 12.04 -1.03
N MET A 122 14.67 11.88 -2.35
CA MET A 122 13.85 10.85 -2.99
C MET A 122 14.58 10.16 -4.12
N ARG A 123 14.51 8.83 -4.14
CA ARG A 123 15.02 8.00 -5.25
C ARG A 123 13.98 7.00 -5.72
N PHE A 124 13.91 6.82 -7.03
CA PHE A 124 12.99 5.91 -7.69
C PHE A 124 13.75 4.68 -8.19
N GLY A 125 13.07 3.55 -8.27
CA GLY A 125 13.68 2.32 -8.76
C GLY A 125 12.69 1.21 -9.01
N GLN A 126 13.24 0.01 -9.20
CA GLN A 126 12.50 -1.22 -9.35
C GLN A 126 12.74 -2.18 -8.18
N ALA A 127 11.69 -2.83 -7.70
CA ALA A 127 11.80 -4.02 -6.84
C ALA A 127 11.61 -5.28 -7.69
N ILE A 128 12.63 -6.13 -7.72
CA ILE A 128 12.61 -7.42 -8.42
C ILE A 128 12.80 -8.53 -7.38
N TRP A 129 11.95 -9.55 -7.43
CA TRP A 129 12.06 -10.66 -6.51
C TRP A 129 13.27 -11.53 -6.86
N ASN A 130 14.16 -11.74 -5.91
CA ASN A 130 15.27 -12.67 -6.01
C ASN A 130 14.90 -14.00 -5.35
N SER A 131 14.60 -15.01 -6.17
CA SER A 131 14.21 -16.34 -5.70
C SER A 131 15.32 -17.08 -4.95
N SER A 132 16.59 -16.82 -5.28
CA SER A 132 17.75 -17.49 -4.66
C SER A 132 18.03 -16.96 -3.26
N GLN A 133 17.77 -15.68 -3.01
CA GLN A 133 18.00 -15.01 -1.73
C GLN A 133 16.73 -14.80 -0.91
N ASN A 134 15.56 -15.18 -1.45
CA ASN A 134 14.24 -15.02 -0.83
C ASN A 134 13.98 -13.58 -0.34
N ARG A 135 14.36 -12.58 -1.16
CA ARG A 135 14.23 -11.15 -0.85
C ARG A 135 13.93 -10.33 -2.10
N TRP A 136 13.40 -9.12 -1.89
CA TRP A 136 13.27 -8.12 -2.94
C TRP A 136 14.60 -7.38 -3.14
N ASP A 137 15.18 -7.48 -4.33
CA ASP A 137 16.32 -6.67 -4.73
C ASP A 137 15.82 -5.33 -5.29
N LYS A 138 16.34 -4.24 -4.73
CA LYS A 138 15.96 -2.85 -5.06
C LYS A 138 17.01 -2.29 -6.03
N THR A 139 16.63 -2.07 -7.28
CA THR A 139 17.49 -1.46 -8.32
C THR A 139 17.08 0.00 -8.54
N TRP A 140 17.86 0.92 -8.00
CA TRP A 140 17.61 2.37 -8.12
C TRP A 140 17.97 2.89 -9.52
N GLY A 141 17.19 3.85 -10.01
CA GLY A 141 17.36 4.42 -11.36
C GLY A 141 16.81 3.55 -12.50
N ALA A 142 16.27 2.36 -12.19
CA ALA A 142 15.62 1.50 -13.18
C ALA A 142 14.22 2.01 -13.58
N THR A 143 13.84 1.80 -14.83
CA THR A 143 12.54 2.16 -15.39
C THR A 143 11.83 0.94 -15.99
N PRO A 144 10.48 0.87 -15.93
CA PRO A 144 9.57 1.77 -15.21
C PRO A 144 9.70 1.65 -13.68
N ALA A 145 9.65 2.76 -12.94
CA ALA A 145 9.81 2.72 -11.48
C ALA A 145 8.52 2.24 -10.80
N ASN A 146 8.63 1.25 -9.89
CA ASN A 146 7.52 0.76 -9.06
C ASN A 146 7.75 0.96 -7.56
N ILE A 147 8.96 1.40 -7.17
CA ILE A 147 9.29 1.74 -5.79
C ILE A 147 9.88 3.16 -5.72
N VAL A 148 9.67 3.78 -4.56
CA VAL A 148 10.24 5.07 -4.18
C VAL A 148 10.78 4.96 -2.75
N GLU A 149 11.99 5.44 -2.54
CA GLU A 149 12.51 5.72 -1.20
C GLU A 149 12.38 7.22 -0.91
N VAL A 150 11.94 7.53 0.29
CA VAL A 150 11.95 8.87 0.87
C VAL A 150 12.85 8.87 2.10
N VAL A 151 13.73 9.86 2.20
CA VAL A 151 14.61 10.07 3.36
C VAL A 151 14.29 11.40 4.01
N THR A 152 13.99 11.38 5.30
CA THR A 152 13.73 12.58 6.10
C THR A 152 14.92 12.89 6.99
N HIS A 153 15.25 14.17 7.13
CA HIS A 153 16.48 14.63 7.77
C HIS A 153 16.22 15.67 8.87
N ARG A 154 16.98 15.53 9.96
CA ARG A 154 17.18 16.49 11.05
C ARG A 154 18.67 16.46 11.42
N ASP A 155 19.53 16.67 10.43
CA ASP A 155 20.98 16.57 10.54
C ASP A 155 21.73 17.75 9.89
N ALA A 156 20.99 18.70 9.30
CA ALA A 156 21.58 19.87 8.68
C ALA A 156 21.90 20.93 9.75
N GLY A 157 23.17 21.10 10.12
CA GLY A 157 23.58 21.96 11.24
C GLY A 157 23.16 23.45 11.13
N ALA A 158 22.82 23.95 9.94
CA ALA A 158 22.52 25.38 9.70
C ALA A 158 21.34 25.64 8.75
N SER A 159 20.51 24.65 8.45
CA SER A 159 19.41 24.85 7.50
C SER A 159 18.26 25.66 8.10
N GLY A 160 17.76 26.64 7.33
CA GLY A 160 16.53 27.37 7.62
C GLY A 160 15.26 26.71 7.08
N GLN A 161 15.37 25.53 6.48
CA GLN A 161 14.27 24.90 5.73
C GLN A 161 13.45 23.89 6.55
N GLY A 162 13.86 23.56 7.78
CA GLY A 162 13.14 22.66 8.69
C GLY A 162 13.84 21.33 8.98
N ASP A 163 15.02 21.10 8.42
CA ASP A 163 15.89 19.92 8.60
C ASP A 163 17.07 20.18 9.56
N LYS A 164 16.99 21.25 10.35
CA LYS A 164 17.99 21.58 11.37
C LYS A 164 18.20 20.39 12.33
N SER A 165 19.43 20.16 12.79
CA SER A 165 19.69 19.24 13.90
C SER A 165 18.78 19.51 15.10
N LEU A 166 18.35 18.44 15.78
CA LEU A 166 17.43 18.52 16.92
C LEU A 166 18.14 19.16 18.12
N ASP A 167 17.64 20.29 18.60
CA ASP A 167 18.16 20.93 19.82
C ASP A 167 17.79 20.09 21.06
N LEU A 168 18.78 19.79 21.91
CA LEU A 168 18.61 19.02 23.14
C LEU A 168 18.40 19.93 24.35
N PHE A 169 17.66 19.46 25.35
CA PHE A 169 17.30 20.30 26.50
C PHE A 169 18.42 20.38 27.54
N PHE A 170 19.03 19.24 27.91
CA PHE A 170 19.96 19.17 29.04
C PHE A 170 21.38 18.74 28.67
N ALA A 171 21.55 18.02 27.56
CA ALA A 171 22.83 17.65 26.98
C ALA A 171 23.80 18.83 26.70
N PRO A 172 23.36 20.10 26.48
CA PRO A 172 24.27 21.24 26.40
C PRO A 172 25.22 21.36 27.60
N ILE A 173 24.81 20.93 28.80
CA ILE A 173 25.67 20.93 30.00
C ILE A 173 26.89 20.03 29.83
N MET A 174 26.78 19.00 29.00
CA MET A 174 27.85 18.05 28.64
C MET A 174 28.53 18.40 27.31
N GLY A 175 28.28 19.61 26.77
CA GLY A 175 28.88 20.08 25.51
C GLY A 175 28.22 19.54 24.24
N LYS A 176 27.07 18.85 24.33
CA LYS A 176 26.29 18.39 23.17
C LYS A 176 24.99 19.17 23.07
N THR A 177 24.92 20.11 22.14
CA THR A 177 23.73 20.97 22.00
C THR A 177 22.67 20.39 21.07
N THR A 178 23.05 19.51 20.16
CA THR A 178 22.16 18.96 19.14
C THR A 178 22.32 17.46 18.95
N SER A 179 21.31 16.84 18.34
CA SER A 179 21.36 15.46 17.85
C SER A 179 20.93 15.39 16.40
N ASN A 180 21.66 14.60 15.60
CA ASN A 180 21.36 14.39 14.20
C ASN A 180 20.46 13.17 14.04
N LEU A 181 19.34 13.32 13.34
CA LEU A 181 18.41 12.23 13.04
C LEU A 181 18.17 12.13 11.54
N SER A 182 18.09 10.89 11.06
CA SER A 182 17.64 10.59 9.71
C SER A 182 16.88 9.27 9.74
N THR A 183 15.84 9.18 8.93
CA THR A 183 15.00 7.99 8.75
C THR A 183 14.66 7.85 7.27
N ASN A 184 14.52 6.62 6.81
CA ASN A 184 14.12 6.31 5.45
C ASN A 184 12.90 5.38 5.44
N ALA A 185 12.13 5.49 4.37
CA ALA A 185 11.01 4.61 4.08
C ALA A 185 10.99 4.29 2.60
N VAL A 186 10.77 3.02 2.26
CA VAL A 186 10.57 2.58 0.89
C VAL A 186 9.13 2.13 0.75
N ALA A 187 8.42 2.66 -0.23
CA ALA A 187 7.08 2.19 -0.60
C ALA A 187 7.01 1.90 -2.08
N GLY A 188 6.09 1.04 -2.47
CA GLY A 188 5.87 0.75 -3.87
C GLY A 188 4.69 -0.14 -4.11
N VAL A 189 4.49 -0.43 -5.39
CA VAL A 189 3.48 -1.37 -5.86
C VAL A 189 4.14 -2.63 -6.38
N LEU A 190 3.54 -3.76 -6.05
CA LEU A 190 3.99 -5.07 -6.51
C LEU A 190 3.03 -5.60 -7.58
N PRO A 191 3.53 -6.38 -8.55
CA PRO A 191 2.67 -7.02 -9.54
C PRO A 191 1.72 -8.01 -8.85
N GLY A 192 0.50 -8.11 -9.36
CA GLY A 192 -0.54 -8.97 -8.84
C GLY A 192 -0.52 -10.37 -9.45
N VAL A 193 -0.74 -11.39 -8.62
CA VAL A 193 -0.89 -12.80 -9.07
C VAL A 193 -2.29 -13.37 -8.82
N GLY A 194 -3.15 -12.57 -8.22
CA GLY A 194 -4.53 -12.91 -7.95
C GLY A 194 -5.21 -11.86 -7.11
N PHE A 195 -6.35 -12.21 -6.55
CA PHE A 195 -7.09 -11.36 -5.64
C PHE A 195 -7.84 -12.18 -4.59
N SER A 196 -8.04 -11.57 -3.42
CA SER A 196 -8.77 -12.17 -2.29
C SER A 196 -9.56 -11.10 -1.55
N ILE A 197 -10.73 -11.50 -1.06
CA ILE A 197 -11.54 -10.72 -0.11
C ILE A 197 -11.65 -11.57 1.15
N ALA A 198 -10.98 -11.12 2.21
CA ALA A 198 -11.02 -11.78 3.50
C ALA A 198 -12.46 -11.81 4.06
N PRO A 199 -12.83 -12.85 4.83
CA PRO A 199 -14.16 -12.92 5.43
C PRO A 199 -14.51 -11.69 6.29
N GLY A 200 -15.77 -11.26 6.24
CA GLY A 200 -16.30 -10.09 6.94
C GLY A 200 -15.86 -8.73 6.37
N LYS A 201 -15.32 -8.69 5.13
CA LYS A 201 -14.93 -7.43 4.48
C LYS A 201 -15.99 -6.97 3.49
N ALA A 202 -16.41 -5.71 3.61
CA ALA A 202 -17.31 -5.06 2.67
C ALA A 202 -16.64 -4.65 1.34
N THR A 203 -15.36 -5.02 1.13
CA THR A 203 -14.60 -4.70 -0.08
C THR A 203 -15.32 -5.27 -1.30
N LYS A 204 -15.47 -4.42 -2.32
CA LYS A 204 -15.88 -4.83 -3.65
C LYS A 204 -14.67 -4.86 -4.56
N PHE A 205 -14.61 -5.81 -5.50
CA PHE A 205 -13.50 -5.95 -6.42
C PHE A 205 -13.99 -5.90 -7.87
N GLY A 206 -13.51 -4.91 -8.63
CA GLY A 206 -13.92 -4.69 -10.01
C GLY A 206 -13.34 -5.73 -10.97
N ALA A 207 -13.83 -6.97 -10.95
CA ALA A 207 -13.58 -7.95 -12.00
C ALA A 207 -14.61 -7.82 -13.13
N LEU A 208 -14.19 -8.05 -14.37
CA LEU A 208 -15.08 -8.16 -15.53
C LEU A 208 -15.36 -9.65 -15.78
N PRO A 209 -16.60 -10.14 -15.60
CA PRO A 209 -16.95 -11.54 -15.85
C PRO A 209 -17.13 -11.83 -17.35
N ILE A 210 -16.22 -11.32 -18.18
CA ILE A 210 -16.14 -11.56 -19.63
C ILE A 210 -14.69 -11.94 -19.93
N ALA A 211 -14.46 -13.07 -20.59
CA ALA A 211 -13.11 -13.56 -20.85
C ALA A 211 -12.63 -13.26 -22.27
N CYS A 212 -11.33 -13.01 -22.41
CA CYS A 212 -10.67 -12.78 -23.70
C CYS A 212 -9.62 -13.87 -23.98
N ASP A 213 -9.45 -14.25 -25.24
CA ASP A 213 -8.41 -15.22 -25.63
C ASP A 213 -7.02 -14.58 -25.59
N GLU A 214 -6.04 -15.39 -25.20
CA GLU A 214 -4.63 -14.98 -25.12
C GLU A 214 -4.07 -14.52 -26.47
N THR A 215 -4.43 -15.19 -27.57
CA THR A 215 -3.88 -14.86 -28.91
C THR A 215 -4.20 -13.42 -29.30
N SER A 216 -5.44 -13.01 -29.09
CA SER A 216 -5.91 -11.68 -29.48
C SER A 216 -5.46 -10.62 -28.50
N TRP A 217 -5.32 -10.96 -27.22
CA TRP A 217 -4.67 -10.09 -26.26
C TRP A 217 -3.20 -9.85 -26.64
N ASN A 218 -2.43 -10.88 -26.94
CA ASN A 218 -1.03 -10.74 -27.35
C ASN A 218 -0.90 -9.97 -28.67
N ALA A 219 -1.84 -10.14 -29.61
CA ALA A 219 -1.90 -9.34 -30.83
C ALA A 219 -2.12 -7.84 -30.54
N LEU A 220 -2.99 -7.53 -29.57
CA LEU A 220 -3.21 -6.16 -29.07
C LEU A 220 -1.92 -5.56 -28.51
N LEU A 221 -1.19 -6.33 -27.70
CA LEU A 221 0.10 -5.91 -27.15
C LEU A 221 1.16 -5.69 -28.22
N ALA A 222 1.10 -6.46 -29.32
CA ALA A 222 1.95 -6.27 -30.49
C ALA A 222 1.52 -5.11 -31.40
N GLY A 223 0.47 -4.36 -31.03
CA GLY A 223 -0.01 -3.17 -31.74
C GLY A 223 -1.16 -3.42 -32.72
N THR A 224 -1.78 -4.60 -32.69
CA THR A 224 -2.94 -4.94 -33.54
C THR A 224 -4.24 -4.51 -32.87
N GLY A 225 -4.94 -3.53 -33.44
CA GLY A 225 -6.24 -3.08 -32.92
C GLY A 225 -6.71 -1.80 -33.58
N SER A 226 -7.97 -1.43 -33.34
CA SER A 226 -8.47 -0.10 -33.68
C SER A 226 -7.99 0.93 -32.65
N ASP A 227 -8.13 2.20 -32.97
CA ASP A 227 -7.88 3.32 -32.07
C ASP A 227 -8.93 4.38 -32.41
N SER A 228 -10.16 4.12 -31.98
CA SER A 228 -11.37 4.85 -32.37
C SER A 228 -12.02 5.61 -31.22
N TYR A 229 -11.56 5.39 -30.00
CA TYR A 229 -12.06 5.94 -28.77
C TYR A 229 -10.91 6.52 -27.95
N SER A 230 -11.25 7.52 -27.16
CA SER A 230 -10.32 8.20 -26.27
C SER A 230 -10.89 8.22 -24.87
N TYR A 231 -10.02 8.05 -23.89
CA TYR A 231 -10.37 8.22 -22.49
C TYR A 231 -9.73 9.47 -21.91
N ASN A 232 -10.53 10.28 -21.22
CA ASN A 232 -10.02 11.42 -20.45
C ASN A 232 -9.84 11.03 -18.97
N PRO A 233 -8.60 10.95 -18.47
CA PRO A 233 -8.33 10.56 -17.08
C PRO A 233 -8.84 11.55 -16.03
N ASN A 234 -9.06 12.82 -16.38
CA ASN A 234 -9.47 13.85 -15.43
C ASN A 234 -10.96 13.78 -15.06
N ASN A 235 -11.80 13.29 -15.98
CA ASN A 235 -13.26 13.24 -15.78
C ASN A 235 -13.86 11.84 -16.00
N GLY A 236 -13.04 10.85 -16.39
CA GLY A 236 -13.48 9.48 -16.62
C GLY A 236 -14.30 9.27 -17.89
N VAL A 237 -14.44 10.30 -18.74
CA VAL A 237 -15.31 10.26 -19.91
C VAL A 237 -14.62 9.59 -21.09
N VAL A 238 -15.34 8.67 -21.74
CA VAL A 238 -14.94 8.07 -23.01
C VAL A 238 -15.60 8.84 -24.16
N SER A 239 -14.80 9.22 -25.15
CA SER A 239 -15.24 9.95 -26.35
C SER A 239 -14.83 9.21 -27.62
N SER A 240 -15.43 9.57 -28.76
CA SER A 240 -15.00 9.09 -30.07
C SER A 240 -13.76 9.88 -30.52
N GLY A 241 -12.77 9.18 -31.09
CA GLY A 241 -11.49 9.71 -31.55
C GLY A 241 -10.34 9.00 -30.83
N GLY A 242 -9.28 8.62 -31.55
CA GLY A 242 -8.19 7.82 -30.99
C GLY A 242 -7.28 8.58 -30.02
N ASP A 243 -6.77 7.88 -29.00
CA ASP A 243 -5.83 8.38 -27.99
C ASP A 243 -4.44 7.70 -28.08
N GLY A 244 -4.20 6.92 -29.12
CA GLY A 244 -2.97 6.15 -29.30
C GLY A 244 -3.00 4.79 -28.63
N VAL A 245 -4.03 4.48 -27.84
CA VAL A 245 -4.22 3.19 -27.18
C VAL A 245 -5.01 2.26 -28.08
N LYS A 246 -4.36 1.16 -28.48
CA LYS A 246 -5.03 0.12 -29.27
C LYS A 246 -6.18 -0.52 -28.48
N GLU A 247 -7.24 -0.80 -29.22
CA GLU A 247 -8.50 -1.35 -28.72
C GLU A 247 -8.73 -2.76 -29.24
N LEU A 248 -9.43 -3.55 -28.43
CA LEU A 248 -9.86 -4.88 -28.79
C LEU A 248 -11.38 -4.98 -28.71
N ASN A 249 -11.99 -5.40 -29.82
CA ASN A 249 -13.40 -5.81 -29.81
C ASN A 249 -13.51 -7.22 -29.24
N ILE A 250 -14.03 -7.36 -28.02
CA ILE A 250 -14.20 -8.66 -27.35
C ILE A 250 -15.52 -9.36 -27.71
N TYR A 251 -16.46 -8.68 -28.38
CA TYR A 251 -17.70 -9.32 -28.84
C TYR A 251 -18.34 -8.62 -30.03
N PRO A 252 -18.84 -9.31 -31.08
CA PRO A 252 -18.65 -10.73 -31.33
C PRO A 252 -17.18 -11.01 -31.68
N ASP A 253 -16.75 -12.25 -31.47
CA ASP A 253 -15.39 -12.67 -31.77
C ASP A 253 -15.11 -12.50 -33.28
N PRO A 254 -14.20 -11.59 -33.70
CA PRO A 254 -13.85 -11.41 -35.10
C PRO A 254 -12.93 -12.52 -35.61
N ASN A 255 -12.43 -13.41 -34.74
CA ASN A 255 -11.42 -14.41 -35.08
C ASN A 255 -12.04 -15.64 -35.76
N ALA A 256 -11.66 -15.92 -37.00
CA ALA A 256 -12.06 -17.13 -37.74
C ALA A 256 -11.53 -18.44 -37.09
N ASN A 257 -10.51 -18.34 -36.23
CA ASN A 257 -9.84 -19.47 -35.58
C ASN A 257 -10.51 -19.92 -34.29
N LEU A 258 -11.58 -19.28 -33.82
CA LEU A 258 -12.51 -19.77 -32.80
C LEU A 258 -13.94 -19.71 -33.40
N PRO A 259 -14.94 -20.48 -32.95
CA PRO A 259 -16.31 -20.27 -33.36
C PRO A 259 -16.77 -18.96 -32.75
N SER A 260 -17.67 -18.28 -33.46
CA SER A 260 -18.24 -17.03 -32.99
C SER A 260 -18.83 -17.19 -31.59
N GLY A 261 -18.29 -16.45 -30.61
CA GLY A 261 -18.83 -16.37 -29.25
C GLY A 261 -17.96 -16.97 -28.14
N ASN A 262 -16.76 -17.48 -28.41
CA ASN A 262 -15.92 -18.06 -27.34
C ASN A 262 -15.45 -17.05 -26.29
N ARG A 263 -15.34 -15.77 -26.66
CA ARG A 263 -15.24 -14.65 -25.71
C ARG A 263 -16.61 -14.44 -25.05
N GLY A 264 -16.83 -15.22 -24.01
CA GLY A 264 -18.10 -15.32 -23.30
C GLY A 264 -18.00 -14.85 -21.86
N THR A 265 -19.04 -15.12 -21.11
CA THR A 265 -19.11 -14.79 -19.67
C THR A 265 -18.51 -15.90 -18.84
N VAL A 266 -17.78 -15.55 -17.78
CA VAL A 266 -17.25 -16.52 -16.81
C VAL A 266 -17.92 -16.37 -15.45
N ASP A 267 -18.12 -17.50 -14.80
CA ASP A 267 -18.72 -17.59 -13.47
C ASP A 267 -17.66 -17.29 -12.41
N LEU A 268 -17.71 -16.07 -11.88
CA LEU A 268 -16.87 -15.63 -10.76
C LEU A 268 -17.68 -15.70 -9.47
N GLY A 269 -17.98 -16.92 -9.01
CA GLY A 269 -18.70 -17.15 -7.76
C GLY A 269 -19.53 -18.43 -7.82
N ASN A 270 -20.82 -18.30 -7.52
CA ASN A 270 -21.75 -19.42 -7.65
C ASN A 270 -21.75 -19.93 -9.11
N SER A 271 -21.73 -21.25 -9.30
CA SER A 271 -21.78 -21.90 -10.62
C SER A 271 -23.13 -21.76 -11.33
N ASN A 272 -24.14 -21.22 -10.65
CA ASN A 272 -25.43 -20.90 -11.26
C ASN A 272 -25.29 -19.58 -12.00
N ASN A 273 -25.06 -19.63 -13.32
CA ASN A 273 -24.90 -18.48 -14.20
C ASN A 273 -26.19 -17.65 -14.37
N SER A 274 -26.61 -16.97 -13.30
CA SER A 274 -27.77 -16.08 -13.31
C SER A 274 -27.38 -14.75 -13.92
N THR A 275 -28.17 -14.27 -14.88
CA THR A 275 -28.00 -12.93 -15.45
C THR A 275 -28.04 -11.83 -14.37
N ASN A 276 -28.76 -12.05 -13.26
CA ASN A 276 -28.80 -11.08 -12.15
C ASN A 276 -27.46 -11.01 -11.40
N ASP A 277 -26.77 -12.14 -11.25
CA ASP A 277 -25.47 -12.17 -10.60
C ASP A 277 -24.43 -11.48 -11.47
N LEU A 278 -24.40 -11.78 -12.78
CA LEU A 278 -23.54 -11.07 -13.75
C LEU A 278 -23.80 -9.56 -13.75
N LYS A 279 -25.07 -9.13 -13.74
CA LYS A 279 -25.44 -7.71 -13.68
C LYS A 279 -24.87 -7.02 -12.43
N ARG A 280 -25.00 -7.65 -11.27
CA ARG A 280 -24.47 -7.13 -10.00
C ARG A 280 -22.95 -7.11 -10.00
N GLN A 281 -22.30 -8.18 -10.47
CA GLN A 281 -20.84 -8.26 -10.52
C GLN A 281 -20.25 -7.21 -11.46
N ILE A 282 -20.90 -6.92 -12.59
CA ILE A 282 -20.46 -5.86 -13.51
C ILE A 282 -20.58 -4.49 -12.86
N LEU A 283 -21.73 -4.19 -12.24
CA LEU A 283 -22.00 -2.88 -11.64
C LEU A 283 -21.23 -2.63 -10.34
N GLU A 284 -21.29 -3.58 -9.41
CA GLU A 284 -20.74 -3.42 -8.06
C GLU A 284 -19.37 -4.07 -7.87
N GLY A 285 -19.00 -5.03 -8.71
CA GLY A 285 -17.84 -5.90 -8.50
C GLY A 285 -18.15 -7.17 -7.69
N LEU A 286 -17.12 -8.02 -7.59
CA LEU A 286 -17.12 -9.22 -6.75
C LEU A 286 -17.09 -8.82 -5.27
N ASN A 287 -17.76 -9.61 -4.45
CA ASN A 287 -17.80 -9.45 -3.00
C ASN A 287 -17.31 -10.74 -2.31
N GLU A 288 -17.32 -10.74 -0.98
CA GLU A 288 -16.94 -11.91 -0.17
C GLU A 288 -17.72 -13.18 -0.53
N SER A 289 -19.04 -13.08 -0.72
CA SER A 289 -19.88 -14.23 -1.05
C SER A 289 -19.52 -14.85 -2.41
N ASP A 290 -19.13 -14.03 -3.39
CA ASP A 290 -18.64 -14.54 -4.67
C ASP A 290 -17.34 -15.33 -4.47
N LEU A 291 -16.40 -14.77 -3.71
CA LEU A 291 -15.12 -15.42 -3.49
C LEU A 291 -15.21 -16.64 -2.58
N SER A 292 -16.24 -16.75 -1.75
CA SER A 292 -16.45 -17.91 -0.86
C SER A 292 -16.59 -19.26 -1.59
N TYR A 293 -16.93 -19.24 -2.88
CA TYR A 293 -16.98 -20.43 -3.74
C TYR A 293 -15.58 -20.91 -4.17
N PHE A 294 -14.55 -20.10 -3.96
CA PHE A 294 -13.17 -20.43 -4.28
C PHE A 294 -12.38 -20.79 -3.01
N PRO A 295 -11.39 -21.70 -3.10
CA PRO A 295 -10.54 -22.05 -1.96
C PRO A 295 -9.91 -20.80 -1.32
N ASN A 296 -10.01 -20.68 0.00
CA ASN A 296 -9.48 -19.57 0.79
C ASN A 296 -9.98 -18.18 0.35
N ASN A 297 -11.19 -18.08 -0.23
CA ASN A 297 -11.76 -16.84 -0.75
C ASN A 297 -10.82 -16.11 -1.72
N THR A 298 -10.13 -16.89 -2.56
CA THR A 298 -8.99 -16.41 -3.34
C THR A 298 -8.99 -17.00 -4.74
N ILE A 299 -8.70 -16.16 -5.73
CA ILE A 299 -8.40 -16.58 -7.10
C ILE A 299 -6.96 -16.19 -7.40
N ARG A 300 -6.13 -17.16 -7.83
CA ARG A 300 -4.70 -16.99 -8.09
C ARG A 300 -4.28 -17.72 -9.35
N THR A 301 -3.37 -17.12 -10.11
CA THR A 301 -2.86 -17.68 -11.37
C THR A 301 -1.39 -18.10 -11.30
N ASP A 302 -0.69 -17.79 -10.21
CA ASP A 302 0.72 -18.16 -10.01
C ASP A 302 0.92 -19.64 -9.63
N THR A 303 -0.08 -20.26 -9.02
CA THR A 303 -0.05 -21.70 -8.67
C THR A 303 -0.47 -22.62 -9.82
N GLY A 304 -0.87 -22.03 -10.95
CA GLY A 304 -1.43 -22.71 -12.10
C GLY A 304 -2.68 -21.99 -12.62
N PRO A 305 -3.21 -22.42 -13.78
CA PRO A 305 -4.39 -21.81 -14.36
C PRO A 305 -5.64 -22.09 -13.56
N VAL A 306 -6.53 -21.11 -13.51
CA VAL A 306 -7.84 -21.20 -12.87
C VAL A 306 -8.84 -21.73 -13.88
N ILE A 307 -9.56 -22.78 -13.52
CA ILE A 307 -10.63 -23.34 -14.35
C ILE A 307 -11.95 -22.73 -13.91
N LEU A 308 -12.55 -21.91 -14.77
CA LEU A 308 -13.84 -21.24 -14.52
C LEU A 308 -14.91 -21.83 -15.42
N ASN A 309 -16.11 -22.02 -14.89
CA ASN A 309 -17.28 -22.30 -15.71
C ASN A 309 -17.78 -21.00 -16.38
N GLY A 310 -18.63 -21.12 -17.38
CA GLY A 310 -19.21 -19.98 -18.06
C GLY A 310 -20.04 -20.37 -19.26
N ASP A 311 -20.44 -19.36 -20.03
CA ASP A 311 -21.25 -19.51 -21.23
C ASP A 311 -20.58 -18.81 -22.41
N THR A 312 -20.67 -19.40 -23.60
CA THR A 312 -20.22 -18.71 -24.81
C THR A 312 -21.22 -17.63 -25.21
N GLY A 313 -20.71 -16.47 -25.58
CA GLY A 313 -21.48 -15.30 -25.99
C GLY A 313 -21.79 -14.35 -24.84
N ILE A 314 -22.43 -13.23 -25.20
CA ILE A 314 -22.78 -12.18 -24.25
C ILE A 314 -24.26 -11.86 -24.44
N SER A 315 -25.02 -11.94 -23.34
CA SER A 315 -26.46 -11.63 -23.35
C SER A 315 -26.69 -10.13 -23.53
N ALA A 316 -27.67 -9.75 -24.37
CA ALA A 316 -28.10 -8.36 -24.49
C ALA A 316 -28.61 -7.79 -23.16
N GLY A 317 -29.01 -8.65 -22.21
CA GLY A 317 -29.51 -8.26 -20.89
C GLY A 317 -28.48 -7.55 -20.00
N ILE A 318 -27.18 -7.62 -20.31
CA ILE A 318 -26.12 -6.91 -19.55
C ILE A 318 -25.67 -5.60 -20.21
N LYS A 319 -26.27 -5.19 -21.34
CA LYS A 319 -25.86 -3.99 -22.08
C LYS A 319 -25.84 -2.74 -21.20
N ALA A 320 -26.93 -2.48 -20.48
CA ALA A 320 -27.07 -1.30 -19.63
C ALA A 320 -25.99 -1.27 -18.53
N ASN A 321 -25.61 -2.44 -18.02
CA ASN A 321 -24.58 -2.58 -17.00
C ASN A 321 -23.19 -2.27 -17.55
N LEU A 322 -22.87 -2.77 -18.75
CA LEU A 322 -21.60 -2.45 -19.43
C LEU A 322 -21.51 -0.97 -19.82
N ASP A 323 -22.64 -0.36 -20.18
CA ASP A 323 -22.73 1.07 -20.48
C ASP A 323 -22.50 1.93 -19.23
N ALA A 324 -23.04 1.51 -18.08
CA ALA A 324 -22.88 2.20 -16.80
C ALA A 324 -21.44 2.23 -16.29
N ILE A 325 -20.63 1.23 -16.63
CA ILE A 325 -19.23 1.12 -16.19
C ILE A 325 -18.21 1.56 -17.26
N LYS A 326 -18.67 2.23 -18.33
CA LYS A 326 -17.76 2.81 -19.32
C LYS A 326 -16.79 3.76 -18.65
N GLY A 327 -15.52 3.68 -19.01
CA GLY A 327 -14.46 4.47 -18.38
C GLY A 327 -13.87 3.83 -17.11
N GLU A 328 -14.61 2.97 -16.42
CA GLU A 328 -14.12 2.33 -15.19
C GLU A 328 -13.07 1.25 -15.47
N LEU A 329 -12.10 1.15 -14.56
CA LEU A 329 -11.10 0.09 -14.56
C LEU A 329 -11.70 -1.22 -14.05
N ARG A 330 -11.46 -2.30 -14.78
CA ARG A 330 -11.85 -3.66 -14.42
C ARG A 330 -10.72 -4.64 -14.69
N LEU A 331 -10.68 -5.72 -13.91
CA LEU A 331 -9.76 -6.82 -14.11
C LEU A 331 -10.43 -7.94 -14.91
N MET A 332 -9.88 -8.26 -16.08
CA MET A 332 -10.46 -9.21 -17.04
C MET A 332 -9.66 -10.52 -17.10
N PRO A 333 -10.31 -11.68 -17.11
CA PRO A 333 -9.64 -12.98 -17.27
C PRO A 333 -9.18 -13.22 -18.71
N ILE A 334 -7.94 -13.70 -18.86
CA ILE A 334 -7.36 -14.15 -20.12
C ILE A 334 -7.29 -15.68 -20.14
N PHE A 335 -7.89 -16.30 -21.17
CA PHE A 335 -7.96 -17.74 -21.31
C PHE A 335 -7.14 -18.26 -22.50
N THR A 336 -6.74 -19.54 -22.40
CA THR A 336 -6.10 -20.28 -23.50
C THR A 336 -7.00 -21.35 -24.11
N ILE A 337 -7.91 -21.91 -23.32
CA ILE A 337 -8.76 -23.04 -23.72
C ILE A 337 -10.21 -22.77 -23.30
N VAL A 338 -11.16 -23.09 -24.18
CA VAL A 338 -12.60 -23.17 -23.88
C VAL A 338 -13.12 -24.53 -24.32
N GLY A 339 -13.63 -25.33 -23.37
CA GLY A 339 -13.97 -26.73 -23.62
C GLY A 339 -14.77 -27.38 -22.51
N SER A 340 -14.76 -28.71 -22.45
CA SER A 340 -15.25 -29.43 -21.27
C SER A 340 -14.30 -29.25 -20.08
N GLN A 341 -14.77 -29.50 -18.86
CA GLN A 341 -13.95 -29.40 -17.65
C GLN A 341 -12.66 -30.22 -17.73
N GLN A 342 -12.73 -31.45 -18.26
CA GLN A 342 -11.57 -32.33 -18.43
C GLN A 342 -10.55 -31.75 -19.42
N GLN A 343 -11.01 -31.11 -20.50
CA GLN A 343 -10.15 -30.47 -21.50
C GLN A 343 -9.47 -29.22 -20.93
N ALA A 344 -10.26 -28.36 -20.25
CA ALA A 344 -9.74 -27.16 -19.60
C ALA A 344 -8.70 -27.52 -18.52
N THR A 345 -8.89 -28.63 -17.80
CA THR A 345 -7.95 -29.11 -16.78
C THR A 345 -6.66 -29.71 -17.38
N SER A 346 -6.79 -30.60 -18.36
CA SER A 346 -5.65 -31.33 -18.96
C SER A 346 -4.75 -30.47 -19.86
N GLY A 347 -5.21 -29.29 -20.29
CA GLY A 347 -4.43 -28.41 -21.17
C GLY A 347 -4.33 -28.91 -22.62
N ASN A 348 -4.92 -30.06 -22.95
CA ASN A 348 -4.81 -30.69 -24.25
C ASN A 348 -5.99 -30.27 -25.15
N MET A 349 -5.70 -29.44 -26.15
CA MET A 349 -6.65 -28.92 -27.15
C MET A 349 -6.57 -29.66 -28.49
N SER A 350 -6.68 -31.00 -28.52
CA SER A 350 -6.95 -31.64 -29.81
C SER A 350 -8.38 -31.31 -30.26
N GLY A 351 -8.55 -30.16 -30.90
CA GLY A 351 -9.60 -29.88 -31.87
C GLY A 351 -11.00 -29.56 -31.36
N LYS A 352 -11.22 -29.00 -30.15
CA LYS A 352 -12.59 -28.56 -29.80
C LYS A 352 -12.69 -27.13 -29.29
N LYS A 353 -13.29 -26.35 -30.17
CA LYS A 353 -13.88 -25.05 -29.98
C LYS A 353 -15.31 -25.20 -29.40
N ALA A 354 -15.47 -25.23 -28.07
CA ALA A 354 -16.80 -25.44 -27.48
C ALA A 354 -17.70 -24.20 -27.63
N SER A 355 -18.99 -24.41 -27.91
CA SER A 355 -20.03 -23.40 -27.99
C SER A 355 -21.27 -23.92 -27.26
N GLY A 356 -21.94 -23.02 -26.55
CA GLY A 356 -23.13 -23.30 -25.75
C GLY A 356 -22.97 -22.85 -24.29
N ASN A 357 -23.88 -23.34 -23.47
CA ASN A 357 -23.87 -23.07 -22.03
C ASN A 357 -23.00 -24.08 -21.28
N ASN A 358 -22.50 -23.70 -20.10
CA ASN A 358 -21.73 -24.57 -19.20
C ASN A 358 -20.41 -25.07 -19.82
N VAL A 359 -19.66 -24.14 -20.41
CA VAL A 359 -18.31 -24.35 -20.94
C VAL A 359 -17.26 -23.94 -19.91
N TYR A 360 -16.10 -24.58 -19.95
CA TYR A 360 -15.01 -24.31 -19.02
C TYR A 360 -13.87 -23.55 -19.69
N TYR A 361 -13.49 -22.44 -19.07
CA TYR A 361 -12.40 -21.55 -19.44
C TYR A 361 -11.15 -21.89 -18.64
N ARG A 362 -10.02 -22.12 -19.31
CA ARG A 362 -8.70 -22.20 -18.68
C ARG A 362 -8.07 -20.82 -18.62
N VAL A 363 -8.27 -20.12 -17.50
CA VAL A 363 -7.74 -18.78 -17.26
C VAL A 363 -6.30 -18.86 -16.77
N ILE A 364 -5.38 -18.24 -17.50
CA ILE A 364 -3.93 -18.28 -17.21
C ILE A 364 -3.43 -17.02 -16.51
N LYS A 365 -4.11 -15.90 -16.69
CA LYS A 365 -3.77 -14.60 -16.09
C LYS A 365 -4.97 -13.68 -16.11
N PHE A 366 -4.85 -12.59 -15.38
CA PHE A 366 -5.79 -11.49 -15.37
C PHE A 366 -5.09 -10.22 -15.84
N VAL A 367 -5.83 -9.32 -16.50
CA VAL A 367 -5.29 -8.09 -17.07
C VAL A 367 -6.21 -6.90 -16.80
N GLY A 368 -5.63 -5.72 -16.61
CA GLY A 368 -6.38 -4.49 -16.42
C GLY A 368 -6.94 -3.96 -17.74
N VAL A 369 -8.23 -3.66 -17.76
CA VAL A 369 -8.93 -3.11 -18.93
C VAL A 369 -9.93 -2.05 -18.53
N ARG A 370 -10.34 -1.26 -19.52
CA ARG A 370 -11.46 -0.33 -19.47
C ARG A 370 -12.41 -0.61 -20.62
N ILE A 371 -13.71 -0.54 -20.35
CA ILE A 371 -14.72 -0.58 -21.41
C ILE A 371 -14.86 0.82 -22.02
N VAL A 372 -14.68 0.92 -23.34
CA VAL A 372 -14.86 2.17 -24.09
C VAL A 372 -16.15 2.19 -24.90
N PHE A 373 -16.62 1.03 -25.33
CA PHE A 373 -17.86 0.93 -26.08
C PHE A 373 -18.59 -0.37 -25.78
N ALA A 374 -19.91 -0.31 -25.69
CA ALA A 374 -20.77 -1.47 -25.51
C ALA A 374 -22.10 -1.26 -26.25
N GLU A 375 -22.34 -2.06 -27.29
CA GLU A 375 -23.61 -2.20 -27.98
C GLU A 375 -23.88 -3.68 -28.19
N LEU A 376 -25.01 -4.18 -27.69
CA LEU A 376 -25.38 -5.60 -27.78
C LEU A 376 -26.70 -5.81 -28.54
N THR A 377 -27.27 -4.73 -29.07
CA THR A 377 -28.52 -4.73 -29.83
C THR A 377 -28.29 -4.30 -31.28
N GLY A 378 -29.19 -4.71 -32.18
CA GLY A 378 -29.10 -4.40 -33.61
C GLY A 378 -28.02 -5.18 -34.36
N ASN A 379 -27.64 -4.66 -35.53
CA ASN A 379 -26.71 -5.30 -36.49
C ASN A 379 -25.23 -5.03 -36.20
N ASN A 380 -24.91 -4.04 -35.37
CA ASN A 380 -23.55 -3.60 -35.05
C ASN A 380 -23.18 -3.91 -33.59
N LYS A 381 -23.43 -5.15 -33.14
CA LYS A 381 -23.08 -5.57 -31.78
C LYS A 381 -21.56 -5.49 -31.61
N ARG A 382 -21.07 -4.70 -30.66
CA ARG A 382 -19.65 -4.54 -30.34
C ARG A 382 -19.45 -4.28 -28.85
N VAL A 383 -18.50 -4.95 -28.24
CA VAL A 383 -17.97 -4.56 -26.93
C VAL A 383 -16.49 -4.33 -27.09
N ILE A 384 -16.06 -3.09 -26.92
CA ILE A 384 -14.68 -2.66 -27.18
C ILE A 384 -14.05 -2.25 -25.86
N ILE A 385 -12.85 -2.78 -25.65
CA ILE A 385 -12.04 -2.50 -24.46
C ILE A 385 -10.71 -1.87 -24.87
N GLN A 386 -10.13 -1.12 -23.93
CA GLN A 386 -8.76 -0.66 -23.97
C GLN A 386 -7.97 -1.28 -22.81
N PRO A 387 -6.69 -1.64 -23.00
CA PRO A 387 -5.81 -2.03 -21.91
C PRO A 387 -5.56 -0.82 -21.00
N ALA A 388 -5.51 -1.05 -19.69
CA ALA A 388 -5.27 0.02 -18.72
C ALA A 388 -4.60 -0.54 -17.46
N ALA A 389 -3.77 0.26 -16.80
CA ALA A 389 -3.19 -0.10 -15.51
C ALA A 389 -4.29 -0.27 -14.46
N PHE A 390 -4.29 -1.41 -13.76
CA PHE A 390 -5.25 -1.70 -12.70
C PHE A 390 -4.52 -1.86 -11.36
N SER A 391 -5.00 -1.19 -10.32
CA SER A 391 -4.53 -1.38 -8.95
C SER A 391 -5.70 -1.49 -7.99
N HIS A 392 -5.61 -2.42 -7.03
CA HIS A 392 -6.65 -2.58 -6.00
C HIS A 392 -6.09 -3.15 -4.70
N SER A 393 -6.73 -2.86 -3.57
CA SER A 393 -6.36 -3.35 -2.24
C SER A 393 -6.60 -4.85 -2.02
N ALA A 394 -7.36 -5.49 -2.91
CA ALA A 394 -7.68 -6.91 -2.84
C ALA A 394 -6.72 -7.77 -3.68
N VAL A 395 -5.84 -7.12 -4.45
CA VAL A 395 -4.82 -7.81 -5.26
C VAL A 395 -3.77 -8.41 -4.34
N ILE A 396 -3.41 -9.65 -4.63
CA ILE A 396 -2.37 -10.39 -3.93
C ILE A 396 -1.03 -10.09 -4.59
N ALA A 397 -0.06 -9.64 -3.80
CA ALA A 397 1.30 -9.40 -4.26
C ALA A 397 1.94 -10.70 -4.79
N GLY A 398 2.42 -10.63 -6.02
CA GLY A 398 3.21 -11.64 -6.69
C GLY A 398 4.70 -11.44 -6.50
N LYS A 399 5.44 -12.42 -7.01
CA LYS A 399 6.90 -12.42 -7.11
C LYS A 399 7.38 -12.35 -8.56
N ASP A 400 6.45 -12.24 -9.50
CA ASP A 400 6.78 -12.18 -10.92
C ASP A 400 7.40 -10.82 -11.27
N PRO A 401 8.26 -10.75 -12.29
CA PRO A 401 8.70 -9.47 -12.83
C PRO A 401 7.52 -8.66 -13.33
N ILE A 402 7.63 -7.32 -13.28
CA ILE A 402 6.62 -6.45 -13.86
C ILE A 402 6.64 -6.62 -15.38
N ALA A 403 5.55 -7.17 -15.91
CA ALA A 403 5.25 -7.22 -17.33
C ALA A 403 4.36 -6.04 -17.75
N THR A 404 4.27 -5.78 -19.05
CA THR A 404 3.47 -4.67 -19.58
C THR A 404 1.99 -4.79 -19.16
N ASP A 405 1.40 -5.99 -19.17
CA ASP A 405 0.01 -6.25 -18.76
C ASP A 405 -0.16 -6.58 -17.27
N SER A 406 0.84 -6.29 -16.44
CA SER A 406 0.72 -6.47 -15.00
C SER A 406 -0.34 -5.52 -14.41
N TYR A 407 -1.11 -6.06 -13.49
CA TYR A 407 -1.92 -5.29 -12.54
C TYR A 407 -1.21 -5.27 -11.20
N PHE A 408 -1.60 -4.35 -10.31
CA PHE A 408 -0.77 -3.99 -9.16
C PHE A 408 -1.55 -4.06 -7.85
N THR A 409 -0.81 -4.26 -6.76
CA THR A 409 -1.34 -4.04 -5.40
C THR A 409 -1.57 -2.55 -5.15
N LYS A 410 -2.33 -2.22 -4.10
CA LYS A 410 -2.20 -0.90 -3.48
C LYS A 410 -0.76 -0.71 -2.96
N PRO A 411 -0.23 0.51 -2.94
CA PRO A 411 1.06 0.78 -2.33
C PRO A 411 1.15 0.31 -0.89
N HIS A 412 2.30 -0.27 -0.54
CA HIS A 412 2.67 -0.65 0.82
C HIS A 412 4.16 -0.39 1.05
N LEU A 413 4.54 -0.34 2.32
CA LEU A 413 5.94 -0.21 2.72
C LEU A 413 6.70 -1.50 2.43
N ILE A 414 7.90 -1.39 1.86
CA ILE A 414 8.77 -2.50 1.48
C ILE A 414 10.03 -2.42 2.33
N GLU A 415 10.13 -3.31 3.32
CA GLU A 415 11.31 -3.41 4.19
C GLU A 415 12.59 -3.81 3.41
#